data_AF-A0A0H3AVH5-F1
#
_entry.id   AF-A0A0H3AVH5-F1
#
_cell.length_a   1.000
_cell.length_b   1.000
_cell.length_c   1.000
_cell.angle_alpha   90.00
_cell.angle_beta   90.00
_cell.angle_gamma   90.00
#
_symmetry.space_group_name_H-M   'P 1'
#
loop_
_entity.id
_entity.type
_entity.pdbx_description
1 polymer ?
#
loop_
_entity_poly.entity_id
_entity_poly.type
_entity_poly.pdbx_seq_one_letter_code
_entity_poly.pdbx_strand_id
1 'polypeptide(L)' 'MLGTGERARLLTDIHRTLSRLNNDQLDRAAKMLKAFAG' A
#
# COMPACT_ATOMS: atom_id res chain seq x y z
N MET A 1 12.91 -11.30 -10.68
CA MET A 1 12.27 -10.00 -10.97
C MET A 1 10.77 -10.23 -11.05
N LEU A 2 9.95 -9.49 -10.30
CA LEU A 2 8.48 -9.59 -10.39
C LEU A 2 8.04 -9.31 -11.83
N GLY A 3 7.27 -10.21 -12.44
CA GLY A 3 6.75 -10.06 -13.80
C GLY A 3 5.67 -8.99 -13.88
N THR A 4 5.39 -8.45 -15.08
CA THR A 4 4.43 -7.35 -15.28
C THR A 4 3.03 -7.66 -14.72
N GLY A 5 2.53 -8.89 -14.91
CA GLY A 5 1.22 -9.31 -14.36
C GLY A 5 1.20 -9.42 -12.84
N GLU A 6 2.31 -9.85 -12.23
CA GLU A 6 2.46 -9.93 -10.77
C GLU A 6 2.50 -8.54 -10.14
N ARG A 7 3.20 -7.59 -10.77
CA ARG A 7 3.19 -6.17 -10.37
C ARG A 7 1.79 -5.56 -10.46
N ALA A 8 1.05 -5.82 -11.52
CA ALA A 8 -0.31 -5.32 -11.69
C ALA A 8 -1.26 -5.85 -10.60
N ARG A 9 -1.13 -7.14 -10.26
CA ARG A 9 -1.89 -7.75 -9.17
C ARG A 9 -1.54 -7.12 -7.82
N LEU A 10 -0.26 -6.94 -7.54
CA LEU A 10 0.21 -6.31 -6.31
C LEU A 10 -0.33 -4.89 -6.16
N LEU A 11 -0.27 -4.08 -7.23
CA LEU A 11 -0.84 -2.72 -7.24
C LEU A 11 -2.36 -2.73 -7.01
N THR A 12 -3.07 -3.67 -7.61
CA THR A 12 -4.52 -3.84 -7.42
C THR A 12 -4.86 -4.16 -5.96
N ASP A 13 -4.08 -5.04 -5.32
CA ASP A 13 -4.30 -5.45 -3.94
C ASP A 13 -3.94 -4.32 -2.95
N ILE A 14 -2.88 -3.56 -3.22
CA ILE A 14 -2.54 -2.34 -2.47
C ILE A 14 -3.69 -1.33 -2.59
N HIS A 15 -4.14 -1.04 -3.82
CA HIS A 15 -5.23 -0.10 -4.05
C HIS A 15 -6.53 -0.52 -3.33
N ARG A 16 -6.90 -1.80 -3.41
CA ARG A 16 -8.07 -2.34 -2.70
C ARG A 16 -7.98 -2.13 -1.19
N THR A 17 -6.78 -2.36 -0.63
CA THR A 17 -6.55 -2.21 0.81
C THR A 17 -6.65 -0.75 1.23
N LEU A 18 -5.96 0.15 0.51
CA LEU A 18 -5.94 1.58 0.84
C LEU A 18 -7.31 2.24 0.67
N SER A 19 -8.10 1.82 -0.33
CA SER A 19 -9.43 2.41 -0.61
C SER A 19 -10.46 2.14 0.49
N ARG A 20 -10.19 1.21 1.41
CA ARG A 20 -11.06 0.90 2.55
C ARG A 20 -10.71 1.69 3.81
N LEU A 21 -9.60 2.43 3.79
CA LEU A 21 -9.11 3.19 4.93
C LEU A 21 -9.60 4.63 4.84
N ASN A 22 -9.95 5.20 5.99
CA ASN A 22 -10.21 6.64 6.09
C ASN A 22 -8.91 7.45 6.16
N ASN A 23 -9.01 8.77 6.11
CA ASN A 23 -7.84 9.67 6.10
C ASN A 23 -6.93 9.48 7.33
N ASP A 24 -7.49 9.28 8.52
CA ASP A 24 -6.71 9.09 9.75
C ASP A 24 -5.93 7.76 9.72
N GLN A 25 -6.57 6.70 9.23
CA GLN A 25 -5.95 5.39 9.05
C GLN A 25 -4.87 5.41 7.97
N LEU A 26 -5.10 6.14 6.88
CA LEU A 26 -4.11 6.35 5.81
C LEU A 26 -2.89 7.11 6.34
N ASP A 27 -3.09 8.18 7.11
CA ASP A 27 -2.00 8.95 7.71
C ASP A 27 -1.16 8.10 8.68
N ARG A 28 -1.83 7.27 9.51
CA ARG A 28 -1.15 6.32 10.40
C ARG A 28 -0.38 5.25 9.63
N ALA A 29 -0.97 4.68 8.58
CA ALA A 29 -0.30 3.70 7.73
C ALA A 29 0.94 4.31 7.05
N ALA A 30 0.84 5.55 6.55
CA ALA A 30 1.96 6.27 5.96
C ALA A 30 3.10 6.50 6.95
N LYS A 31 2.80 6.88 8.20
CA LYS A 31 3.80 7.04 9.27
C LYS A 31 4.51 5.72 9.59
N MET A 32 3.76 4.62 9.69
CA MET A 32 4.32 3.29 9.93
C MET A 32 5.23 2.83 8.78
N LEU A 33 4.80 3.02 7.54
CA LEU A 33 5.60 2.66 6.36
C LEU A 33 6.90 3.48 6.28
N LYS A 34 6.85 4.78 6.59
CA LYS A 34 8.05 5.63 6.67
C LYS A 34 9.02 5.15 7.75
N ALA A 35 8.52 4.85 8.96
CA ALA A 35 9.36 4.35 10.05
C ALA A 35 10.01 2.99 9.74
N PHE A 36 9.34 2.15 8.95
CA PHE A 36 9.89 0.86 8.50
C PHE A 36 10.96 1.02 7.41
N ALA A 37 10.82 2.04 6.54
CA ALA A 37 11.75 2.27 5.43
C ALA A 37 13.09 2.89 5.86
N GLY A 38 13.15 3.52 7.05
CA GLY A 38 14.33 4.23 7.57
C GLY A 38 14.37 5.69 7.16
#